data_AF-G4CG59-F1
#
_entry.id   AF-G4CG59-F1
#
_cell.length_a   1.000
_cell.length_b   1.000
_cell.length_c   1.000
_cell.angle_alpha   90.00
_cell.angle_beta   90.00
_cell.angle_gamma   90.00
#
_symmetry.space_group_name_H-M   'P 1'
#
loop_
_entity.id
_entity.type
_entity.pdbx_description
1 polymer ?
#
loop_
_entity_poly.entity_id
_entity_poly.type
_entity_poly.pdbx_seq_one_letter_code
_entity_poly.pdbx_strand_id
1 'polypeptide(L)'
;MTQQFKFGDLVRHKETGNIGSVVDFKFGVVVALHGDTHLDTFGEDELELIPHPDTVRLERIGRLTVESMGMKFDLDEYRRQIDTTIQKEKNA
;
A
#
# COMPACT_ATOMS: atom_id res chain seq x y z
N MET A 1 -1.46 12.34 11.54
CA MET A 1 -2.14 12.17 10.24
C MET A 1 -1.90 10.73 9.82
N THR A 2 -2.95 9.96 9.61
CA THR A 2 -2.83 8.61 9.05
C THR A 2 -2.51 8.75 7.58
N GLN A 3 -1.24 8.57 7.24
CA GLN A 3 -0.77 8.50 5.86
C GLN A 3 -1.59 7.43 5.12
N GLN A 4 -2.35 7.83 4.09
CA GLN A 4 -3.30 6.93 3.42
C GLN A 4 -2.60 5.93 2.49
N PHE A 5 -1.45 6.32 1.93
CA PHE A 5 -0.68 5.53 0.98
C PHE A 5 0.62 5.02 1.60
N LYS A 6 1.15 3.95 1.02
CA LYS A 6 2.45 3.36 1.37
C LYS A 6 3.38 3.39 0.18
N PHE A 7 4.69 3.33 0.46
CA PHE A 7 5.68 3.16 -0.60
C PHE A 7 5.37 1.91 -1.43
N GLY A 8 5.41 2.05 -2.76
CA GLY A 8 5.12 0.97 -3.71
C GLY A 8 3.63 0.82 -4.05
N ASP A 9 2.74 1.56 -3.41
CA ASP A 9 1.32 1.54 -3.76
C ASP A 9 1.12 2.00 -5.21
N LEU A 10 0.29 1.27 -5.95
CA LEU A 10 -0.16 1.67 -7.27
C LEU A 10 -1.32 2.66 -7.10
N VAL A 11 -1.21 3.83 -7.71
CA VAL A 11 -2.21 4.89 -7.60
C VAL A 11 -2.67 5.36 -8.97
N ARG A 12 -3.89 5.87 -9.04
CA ARG A 12 -4.46 6.56 -10.19
C ARG A 12 -4.72 8.01 -9.83
N HIS A 13 -4.25 8.95 -10.65
CA HIS A 13 -4.64 10.34 -10.54
C HIS A 13 -6.08 10.53 -11.01
N LYS A 14 -6.96 11.08 -10.17
CA LYS A 14 -8.40 11.14 -10.40
C LYS A 14 -8.80 11.89 -11.65
N GLU A 15 -8.15 13.03 -11.92
CA GLU A 15 -8.52 13.88 -13.05
C GLU A 15 -7.97 13.39 -14.38
N THR A 16 -6.67 13.03 -14.41
CA THR A 16 -6.00 12.65 -15.67
C THR A 16 -6.15 11.17 -16.00
N GLY A 17 -6.47 10.32 -15.01
CA GLY A 17 -6.47 8.87 -15.15
C GLY A 17 -5.09 8.22 -15.21
N ASN A 18 -4.01 8.99 -15.15
CA ASN A 18 -2.64 8.49 -15.16
C ASN A 18 -2.39 7.55 -13.97
N ILE A 19 -1.63 6.48 -14.23
CA ILE A 19 -1.28 5.47 -13.24
C ILE A 19 0.19 5.65 -12.87
N GLY A 20 0.50 5.47 -11.60
CA GLY A 20 1.88 5.51 -11.12
C GLY A 20 2.07 4.73 -9.84
N SER A 21 3.29 4.75 -9.33
CA SER A 21 3.68 4.10 -8.08
C SER A 21 4.20 5.13 -7.08
N VAL A 22 3.76 5.04 -5.83
CA VAL A 22 4.23 5.91 -4.75
C VAL A 22 5.67 5.58 -4.39
N VAL A 23 6.55 6.57 -4.36
CA VAL A 23 8.00 6.38 -4.14
C VAL A 23 8.57 7.16 -2.96
N ASP A 24 7.92 8.23 -2.51
CA ASP A 24 8.35 9.02 -1.34
C ASP A 24 7.18 9.87 -0.81
N PHE A 25 7.37 10.47 0.36
CA PHE A 25 6.42 11.34 1.05
C PHE A 25 7.02 12.68 1.48
N LYS A 26 8.29 12.94 1.15
CA LYS A 26 9.04 14.10 1.64
C LYS A 26 8.41 15.47 1.33
N PHE A 27 7.66 15.58 0.24
CA PHE A 27 7.05 16.84 -0.23
C PHE A 27 5.53 16.74 -0.46
N GLY A 28 4.90 15.67 0.01
CA GLY A 28 3.58 15.21 -0.44
C GLY A 28 3.69 13.79 -0.99
N VAL A 29 2.64 13.23 -1.60
CA VAL A 29 2.72 11.89 -2.19
C VAL A 29 3.50 11.97 -3.50
N VAL A 30 4.75 11.51 -3.49
CA VAL A 30 5.60 11.49 -4.68
C VAL A 30 5.32 10.23 -5.48
N VAL A 31 4.95 10.38 -6.75
CA VAL A 31 4.51 9.29 -7.62
C VAL A 31 5.38 9.24 -8.88
N ALA A 32 5.90 8.06 -9.18
CA ALA A 32 6.49 7.75 -10.47
C ALA A 32 5.39 7.35 -11.46
N LEU A 33 5.05 8.22 -12.40
CA LEU A 33 4.02 7.94 -13.40
C LEU A 33 4.52 6.90 -14.41
N HIS A 34 3.68 5.92 -14.72
CA HIS A 34 4.01 4.85 -15.65
C HIS A 34 4.03 5.39 -17.08
N GLY A 35 5.13 5.15 -17.80
CA GLY A 35 5.34 5.67 -19.15
C GLY A 35 5.89 7.10 -19.19
N ASP A 36 6.11 7.71 -18.03
CA ASP A 36 6.85 8.96 -17.88
C ASP A 36 8.22 8.68 -17.24
N THR A 37 9.16 9.60 -17.43
CA THR A 37 10.48 9.59 -16.79
C THR A 37 10.54 10.52 -15.58
N HIS A 38 9.46 11.24 -15.30
CA HIS A 38 9.40 12.25 -14.24
C HIS A 38 8.65 11.72 -13.00
N LEU A 39 9.01 12.30 -11.85
CA LEU A 39 8.31 12.14 -10.60
C LEU A 39 7.45 13.37 -10.37
N ASP A 40 6.17 13.16 -10.07
CA ASP A 40 5.26 14.23 -9.71
C ASP A 40 4.87 14.12 -8.24
N THR A 41 4.41 15.23 -7.68
CA THR A 41 3.93 15.30 -6.30
C THR A 41 2.47 15.69 -6.30
N PHE A 42 1.65 14.89 -5.60
CA PHE A 42 0.21 15.06 -5.54
C PHE A 42 -0.28 15.16 -4.09
N GLY A 43 -1.45 15.78 -3.93
CA GLY A 43 -2.25 15.67 -2.72
C GLY A 43 -2.80 14.26 -2.54
N GLU A 44 -3.05 13.84 -1.30
CA GLU A 44 -3.65 12.52 -1.02
C GLU A 44 -5.07 12.40 -1.62
N ASP A 45 -5.80 13.51 -1.68
CA ASP A 45 -7.16 13.60 -2.21
C ASP A 45 -7.23 13.58 -3.74
N GLU A 46 -6.11 13.78 -4.43
CA GLU A 46 -5.99 13.73 -5.89
C GLU A 46 -5.79 12.29 -6.42
N LEU A 47 -5.48 11.36 -5.51
CA LEU A 47 -5.10 10.00 -5.84
C LEU A 47 -6.15 8.97 -5.39
N GLU A 48 -6.25 7.88 -6.15
CA GLU A 48 -6.99 6.68 -5.78
C GLU A 48 -6.05 5.48 -5.72
N LEU A 49 -6.12 4.72 -4.63
CA LEU A 49 -5.36 3.48 -4.51
C LEU A 49 -5.92 2.45 -5.50
N ILE A 50 -5.05 1.90 -6.34
CA ILE A 50 -5.33 0.69 -7.12
C ILE A 50 -4.78 -0.50 -6.32
N PRO A 51 -5.65 -1.30 -5.67
CA PRO A 51 -5.18 -2.47 -4.95
C PRO A 51 -4.54 -3.46 -5.93
N HIS A 52 -3.32 -3.91 -5.61
CA HIS A 52 -2.70 -4.98 -6.37
C HIS A 52 -3.58 -6.24 -6.31
N PRO A 53 -3.86 -6.93 -7.42
CA PRO A 53 -4.77 -8.07 -7.44
C PRO A 53 -4.36 -9.19 -6.47
N ASP A 54 -3.05 -9.32 -6.23
CA ASP A 54 -2.53 -10.31 -5.28
C ASP A 54 -2.69 -9.90 -3.81
N THR A 55 -2.91 -8.61 -3.48
CA THR A 55 -3.12 -8.18 -2.08
C THR A 55 -4.34 -8.89 -1.48
N VAL A 56 -5.46 -8.95 -2.24
CA VAL A 56 -6.67 -9.66 -1.81
C VAL A 56 -6.42 -11.16 -1.68
N ARG A 57 -5.61 -11.74 -2.57
CA ARG A 57 -5.27 -13.17 -2.54
C ARG A 57 -4.42 -13.51 -1.31
N LEU A 58 -3.40 -12.70 -1.01
CA LEU A 58 -2.52 -12.88 0.13
C LEU A 58 -3.28 -12.72 1.46
N GLU A 59 -4.14 -11.72 1.58
CA GLU A 59 -5.00 -11.56 2.75
C GLU A 59 -5.94 -12.74 2.95
N ARG A 60 -6.48 -13.29 1.85
CA ARG A 60 -7.32 -14.49 1.90
C ARG A 60 -6.53 -15.72 2.35
N ILE A 61 -5.30 -15.90 1.88
CA ILE A 61 -4.43 -17.01 2.29
C ILE A 61 -4.09 -16.89 3.79
N GLY A 62 -3.73 -15.70 4.26
CA GLY A 62 -3.44 -15.45 5.68
C GLY A 62 -4.63 -15.78 6.56
N ARG A 63 -5.83 -15.33 6.18
CA ARG A 63 -7.08 -15.64 6.88
C ARG A 63 -7.36 -17.13 6.97
N LEU A 64 -7.36 -17.83 5.83
CA LEU A 64 -7.62 -19.27 5.78
C LEU A 64 -6.64 -20.06 6.65
N THR A 65 -5.38 -19.63 6.69
CA THR A 65 -4.35 -20.25 7.52
C THR A 65 -4.67 -20.10 9.00
N VAL A 66 -4.98 -18.88 9.46
CA VAL A 66 -5.35 -18.58 10.86
C VAL A 66 -6.62 -19.34 11.28
N GLU A 67 -7.65 -19.31 10.44
CA GLU A 67 -8.92 -20.00 10.69
C GLU A 67 -8.74 -21.52 10.71
N SER A 68 -7.87 -22.09 9.87
CA SER A 68 -7.55 -23.53 9.88
C SER A 68 -6.89 -23.99 11.18
N MET A 69 -6.26 -23.07 11.91
CA MET A 69 -5.67 -23.30 13.24
C MET A 69 -6.68 -23.07 14.37
N GLY A 70 -7.96 -22.83 14.07
CA GLY A 70 -9.01 -22.57 15.06
C GLY A 70 -8.91 -21.19 15.73
N MET A 71 -8.13 -20.28 15.16
CA MET A 71 -7.95 -18.92 15.67
C MET A 71 -8.88 -17.94 14.97
N LYS A 72 -9.23 -16.86 15.67
CA LYS A 72 -9.99 -15.75 15.07
C LYS A 72 -9.05 -14.89 14.23
N PHE A 73 -9.43 -14.62 12.99
CA PHE A 73 -8.72 -13.67 12.13
C PHE A 73 -9.19 -12.23 12.38
N ASP A 74 -8.25 -11.36 12.74
CA ASP A 74 -8.43 -9.91 12.83
C ASP A 74 -7.53 -9.25 11.78
N LEU A 75 -8.15 -8.65 10.76
CA LEU A 75 -7.43 -8.09 9.61
C LEU A 75 -6.56 -6.90 10.00
N ASP A 76 -7.03 -6.06 10.92
CA ASP A 76 -6.33 -4.84 11.30
C ASP A 76 -5.10 -5.16 12.14
N GLU A 77 -5.23 -6.11 13.07
CA GLU A 77 -4.09 -6.59 13.85
C GLU A 77 -3.08 -7.34 12.97
N TYR A 78 -3.54 -8.18 12.04
CA TYR A 78 -2.67 -8.89 11.09
C TYR A 78 -1.82 -7.92 10.25
N ARG A 79 -2.45 -6.89 9.68
CA ARG A 79 -1.74 -5.83 8.93
C ARG A 79 -0.72 -5.11 9.81
N ARG A 80 -1.09 -4.77 11.05
CA ARG A 80 -0.19 -4.10 12.01
C ARG A 80 1.06 -4.93 12.34
N GLN A 81 0.89 -6.25 12.51
CA GLN A 81 1.99 -7.17 12.79
C GLN A 81 2.95 -7.32 11.61
N ILE A 82 2.43 -7.35 10.38
CA ILE A 82 3.25 -7.36 9.16
C ILE A 82 4.10 -6.08 9.11
N ASP A 83 3.47 -4.91 9.22
CA ASP A 83 4.17 -3.62 9.14
C ASP A 83 5.26 -3.52 10.23
N THR A 84 4.95 -3.95 11.46
CA THR A 84 5.90 -3.94 12.59
C THR A 84 7.09 -4.86 12.35
N THR A 85 6.86 -6.05 11.80
CA THR A 85 7.91 -7.03 11.53
C THR A 85 8.85 -6.55 10.43
N ILE A 86 8.30 -6.06 9.31
CA ILE A 86 9.08 -5.47 8.22
C ILE A 86 9.97 -4.33 8.73
N GLN A 87 9.43 -3.46 9.59
CA GLN A 87 10.20 -2.35 10.12
C GLN A 87 11.33 -2.79 11.05
N LYS A 88 11.12 -3.87 11.84
CA LYS A 88 12.19 -4.47 12.66
C LYS A 88 13.29 -5.06 11.78
N GLU A 89 12.93 -5.79 10.73
CA GLU A 89 13.90 -6.41 9.81
C GLU A 89 14.72 -5.38 9.03
N LYS A 90 14.15 -4.23 8.66
CA LYS A 90 14.88 -3.13 8.02
C LYS A 90 15.92 -2.46 8.93
N ASN A 91 15.74 -2.54 10.25
CA ASN A 91 16.55 -1.86 11.25
C ASN A 91 17.54 -2.81 11.97
N ALA A 92 17.55 -4.09 11.61
CA ALA A 92 18.44 -5.13 12.16
C ALA A 92 19.67 -5.32 11.26
#